data_AF-A0A8H7BYI5-F1
#
_entry.id   AF-A0A8H7BYI5-F1
#
_cell.length_a   1.000
_cell.length_b   1.000
_cell.length_c   1.000
_cell.angle_alpha   90.00
_cell.angle_beta   90.00
_cell.angle_gamma   90.00
#
_symmetry.space_group_name_H-M   'P 1'
#
loop_
_entity.id
_entity.type
_entity.pdbx_description
1 polymer ?
#
loop_
_entity_poly.entity_id
_entity_poly.type
_entity_poly.pdbx_seq_one_letter_code
_entity_poly.pdbx_strand_id
1 'polypeptide(L)'
;MYNPTRLKVQLKLAINRLKMLQAKKNSLNQHQRREIATLLEKGKEESARIRVEHIIREDLVMEAMEILELYCDLLLARFGLIDQYKNCDPGIAEAVHTIIWAAPRADEVKELGSVRDQLGWKYGKEFVLRALDNTDDLVNARVMSKFQVSAPESFLVERYLEEIAKSYDVRWVSDILKQEDHQTDDDSDGNGGLKEPAEAQLEPPLLADLLGAPAKSSTPASVEPENNKQIPSLPSPTLDLPEIPSNTPVPRKPTSASAANNSDDFDALAKRLEALKRK
;
A
#
# COMPACT_ATOMS: atom_id res chain seq x y z
N MET A 1 24.52 -5.50 4.78
CA MET A 1 25.31 -4.71 5.76
C MET A 1 24.74 -3.31 5.82
N TYR A 2 24.56 -2.77 7.02
CA TYR A 2 24.12 -1.38 7.24
C TYR A 2 25.21 -0.40 6.79
N ASN A 3 24.82 0.69 6.13
CA ASN A 3 25.72 1.78 5.77
C ASN A 3 24.98 3.12 5.99
N PRO A 4 25.42 3.95 6.96
CA PRO A 4 24.72 5.19 7.31
C PRO A 4 24.74 6.22 6.17
N THR A 5 25.86 6.36 5.47
CA THR A 5 25.97 7.23 4.30
C THR A 5 24.98 6.83 3.21
N ARG A 6 24.84 5.53 2.95
CA ARG A 6 23.86 5.00 1.99
C ARG A 6 22.43 5.30 2.43
N LEU A 7 22.06 5.05 3.68
CA LEU A 7 20.73 5.38 4.19
C LEU A 7 20.43 6.88 4.04
N LYS A 8 21.38 7.75 4.39
CA LYS A 8 21.24 9.21 4.29
C LYS A 8 21.08 9.70 2.84
N VAL A 9 21.75 9.06 1.87
CA VAL A 9 21.56 9.33 0.44
C VAL A 9 20.19 8.82 -0.02
N GLN A 10 19.77 7.62 0.37
CA GLN A 10 18.49 7.03 -0.02
C GLN A 10 17.30 7.84 0.50
N LEU A 11 17.34 8.33 1.75
CA LEU A 11 16.31 9.25 2.28
C LEU A 11 16.22 10.55 1.47
N LYS A 12 17.36 11.15 1.08
CA LYS A 12 17.37 12.33 0.21
C LYS A 12 16.78 12.06 -1.18
N LEU A 13 17.08 10.90 -1.77
CA LEU A 13 16.52 10.49 -3.05
C LEU A 13 15.00 10.25 -2.93
N ALA A 14 14.54 9.59 -1.86
CA ALA A 14 13.12 9.36 -1.57
C ALA A 14 12.34 10.67 -1.48
N ILE A 15 12.83 11.69 -0.75
CA ILE A 15 12.19 13.01 -0.66
C ILE A 15 12.05 13.67 -2.04
N ASN A 16 13.12 13.69 -2.84
CA ASN A 16 13.06 14.27 -4.18
C ASN A 16 12.10 13.49 -5.09
N ARG A 17 12.08 12.15 -4.99
CA ARG A 17 11.18 11.27 -5.74
C ARG A 17 9.72 11.50 -5.35
N LEU A 18 9.41 11.62 -4.06
CA LEU A 18 8.07 11.91 -3.54
C LEU A 18 7.56 13.25 -4.09
N LYS A 19 8.34 14.34 -3.97
CA LYS A 19 8.00 15.66 -4.55
C LYS A 19 7.70 15.60 -6.04
N MET A 20 8.53 14.90 -6.81
CA MET A 20 8.32 14.74 -8.25
C MET A 20 7.04 13.96 -8.57
N LEU A 21 6.72 12.93 -7.78
CA LEU A 21 5.50 12.14 -7.98
C LEU A 21 4.24 12.89 -7.57
N GLN A 22 4.23 13.59 -6.43
CA GLN A 22 3.15 14.48 -6.01
C GLN A 22 2.84 15.50 -7.12
N ALA A 23 3.86 16.23 -7.61
CA ALA A 23 3.70 17.22 -8.68
C ALA A 23 3.16 16.60 -9.99
N LYS A 24 3.64 15.40 -10.36
CA LYS A 24 3.15 14.66 -11.53
C LYS A 24 1.69 14.22 -11.36
N LYS A 25 1.33 13.64 -10.21
CA LYS A 25 -0.03 13.16 -9.94
C LYS A 25 -1.02 14.30 -9.83
N ASN A 26 -0.67 15.41 -9.18
CA ASN A 26 -1.51 16.61 -9.12
C ASN A 26 -1.85 17.14 -10.53
N SER A 27 -0.85 17.24 -11.42
CA SER A 27 -1.07 17.62 -12.82
C SER A 27 -1.97 16.63 -13.59
N LEU A 28 -1.82 15.33 -13.35
CA LEU A 28 -2.66 14.29 -13.95
C LEU A 28 -4.11 14.35 -13.43
N ASN A 29 -4.30 14.49 -12.12
CA ASN A 29 -5.62 14.59 -11.48
C ASN A 29 -6.33 15.88 -11.95
N GLN A 30 -5.61 16.99 -12.13
CA GLN A 30 -6.18 18.21 -12.73
C GLN A 30 -6.63 18.02 -14.19
N HIS A 31 -5.97 17.15 -14.96
CA HIS A 31 -6.42 16.77 -16.30
C HIS A 31 -7.68 15.89 -16.23
N GLN A 32 -7.67 14.86 -15.39
CA GLN A 32 -8.81 13.94 -15.22
C GLN A 32 -10.07 14.65 -14.67
N ARG A 33 -9.93 15.60 -13.72
CA ARG A 33 -11.05 16.45 -13.24
C ARG A 33 -11.70 17.24 -14.40
N ARG A 34 -10.90 17.69 -15.37
CA ARG A 34 -11.37 18.36 -16.57
C ARG A 34 -12.09 17.39 -17.52
N GLU A 35 -11.59 16.16 -17.68
CA GLU A 35 -12.30 15.13 -18.45
C GLU A 35 -13.67 14.82 -17.83
N ILE A 36 -13.75 14.70 -16.50
CA ILE A 36 -14.99 14.47 -15.75
C ILE A 36 -16.01 15.57 -16.02
N ALA A 37 -15.62 16.86 -15.98
CA ALA A 37 -16.50 17.95 -16.35
C ALA A 37 -17.11 17.76 -17.76
N THR A 38 -16.29 17.41 -18.76
CA THR A 38 -16.79 17.12 -20.12
C THR A 38 -17.63 15.84 -20.24
N LEU A 39 -17.68 14.99 -19.22
CA LEU A 39 -18.57 13.81 -19.17
C LEU A 39 -19.91 14.18 -18.55
N LEU A 40 -19.91 15.02 -17.52
CA LEU A 40 -21.11 15.61 -16.92
C LEU A 40 -21.87 16.47 -17.95
N GLU A 41 -21.18 17.33 -18.72
CA GLU A 41 -21.76 18.07 -19.85
C GLU A 41 -22.45 17.18 -20.90
N LYS A 42 -21.95 15.95 -21.08
CA LYS A 42 -22.48 14.97 -22.05
C LYS A 42 -23.55 14.05 -21.43
N GLY A 43 -23.98 14.29 -20.19
CA GLY A 43 -24.95 13.46 -19.47
C GLY A 43 -24.44 12.05 -19.15
N LYS A 44 -23.12 11.81 -19.15
CA LYS A 44 -22.51 10.49 -18.92
C LYS A 44 -22.13 10.29 -17.45
N GLU A 45 -23.08 10.49 -16.56
CA GLU A 45 -22.87 10.51 -15.10
C GLU A 45 -22.18 9.26 -14.58
N GLU A 46 -22.60 8.07 -15.01
CA GLU A 46 -22.02 6.81 -14.54
C GLU A 46 -20.53 6.69 -14.90
N SER A 47 -20.15 7.22 -16.07
CA SER A 47 -18.74 7.27 -16.50
C SER A 47 -17.95 8.39 -15.79
N ALA A 48 -18.64 9.35 -15.16
CA ALA A 48 -18.06 10.37 -14.29
C ALA A 48 -17.88 9.85 -12.85
N ARG A 49 -18.87 9.15 -12.26
CA ARG A 49 -18.78 8.48 -10.94
C ARG A 49 -17.57 7.54 -10.87
N ILE A 50 -17.48 6.59 -11.80
CA ILE A 50 -16.36 5.62 -11.85
C ILE A 50 -15.01 6.32 -12.00
N ARG A 51 -14.93 7.44 -12.73
CA ARG A 51 -13.69 8.23 -12.86
C ARG A 51 -13.37 9.02 -11.59
N VAL A 52 -14.36 9.61 -10.92
CA VAL A 52 -14.09 10.42 -9.73
C VAL A 52 -13.65 9.56 -8.55
N GLU A 53 -14.17 8.34 -8.41
CA GLU A 53 -13.66 7.37 -7.43
C GLU A 53 -12.16 7.09 -7.59
N HIS A 54 -11.66 7.07 -8.84
CA HIS A 54 -10.23 6.92 -9.10
C HIS A 54 -9.45 8.16 -8.66
N ILE A 55 -9.94 9.37 -8.95
CA ILE A 55 -9.31 10.62 -8.49
C ILE A 55 -9.28 10.69 -6.98
N ILE A 56 -10.39 10.36 -6.29
CA ILE A 56 -10.46 10.32 -4.82
C ILE A 56 -9.37 9.38 -4.29
N ARG A 57 -9.26 8.16 -4.82
CA ARG A 57 -8.22 7.21 -4.41
C ARG A 57 -6.79 7.72 -4.66
N GLU A 58 -6.52 8.37 -5.79
CA GLU A 58 -5.21 8.97 -6.07
C GLU A 58 -4.90 10.17 -5.15
N ASP A 59 -5.88 11.01 -4.83
CA ASP A 59 -5.73 12.14 -3.90
C ASP A 59 -5.46 11.64 -2.46
N LEU A 60 -6.14 10.59 -1.99
CA LEU A 60 -5.87 9.96 -0.68
C LEU A 60 -4.44 9.40 -0.61
N VAL A 61 -3.97 8.73 -1.66
CA VAL A 61 -2.58 8.24 -1.75
C VAL A 61 -1.59 9.40 -1.86
N MET A 62 -1.95 10.52 -2.48
CA MET A 62 -1.12 11.73 -2.54
C MET A 62 -0.90 12.32 -1.15
N GLU A 63 -1.96 12.50 -0.34
CA GLU A 63 -1.84 12.92 1.07
C GLU A 63 -0.93 11.98 1.87
N ALA A 64 -1.03 10.66 1.63
CA ALA A 64 -0.19 9.68 2.29
C ALA A 64 1.30 9.82 1.90
N MET A 65 1.59 10.14 0.63
CA MET A 65 2.94 10.42 0.15
C MET A 65 3.53 11.71 0.73
N GLU A 66 2.72 12.75 0.98
CA GLU A 66 3.16 13.97 1.68
C GLU A 66 3.57 13.68 3.13
N ILE A 67 2.80 12.86 3.84
CA ILE A 67 3.13 12.42 5.21
C ILE A 67 4.44 11.59 5.22
N LEU A 68 4.63 10.70 4.23
CA LEU A 68 5.87 9.93 4.08
C LEU A 68 7.09 10.80 3.77
N GLU A 69 6.91 11.89 3.02
CA GLU A 69 7.98 12.86 2.77
C GLU A 69 8.42 13.54 4.06
N LEU A 70 7.46 14.02 4.85
CA LEU A 70 7.71 14.65 6.16
C LEU A 70 8.46 13.69 7.10
N TYR A 71 8.10 12.41 7.13
CA TYR A 71 8.84 11.42 7.92
C TYR A 71 10.25 11.17 7.37
N CYS A 72 10.45 11.13 6.05
CA CYS A 72 11.79 11.01 5.49
C CYS A 72 12.68 12.20 5.85
N ASP A 73 12.14 13.42 5.89
CA ASP A 73 12.87 14.61 6.30
C ASP A 73 13.15 14.62 7.81
N LEU A 74 12.19 14.20 8.65
CA LEU A 74 12.38 14.00 10.09
C LEU A 74 13.52 13.00 10.39
N LEU A 75 13.59 11.88 9.66
CA LEU A 75 14.68 10.90 9.80
C LEU A 75 16.03 11.46 9.33
N LEU A 76 16.07 12.37 8.35
CA LEU A 76 17.29 13.09 7.96
C LEU A 76 17.74 14.11 8.99
N ALA A 77 16.80 14.90 9.53
CA ALA A 77 17.07 15.91 10.55
C ALA A 77 17.58 15.26 11.85
N ARG A 78 16.99 14.13 12.25
CA ARG A 78 17.35 13.36 13.45
C ARG A 78 18.27 12.16 13.18
N PHE A 79 19.00 12.16 12.05
CA PHE A 79 19.80 11.01 11.62
C PHE A 79 20.81 10.51 12.66
N GLY A 80 21.33 11.40 13.52
CA GLY A 80 22.22 11.02 14.62
C GLY A 80 21.63 9.97 15.57
N LEU A 81 20.31 9.98 15.79
CA LEU A 81 19.62 8.98 16.61
C LEU A 81 19.67 7.58 15.97
N ILE A 82 19.49 7.50 14.64
CA ILE A 82 19.55 6.23 13.89
C ILE A 82 20.98 5.66 13.88
N ASP A 83 22.00 6.52 13.81
CA ASP A 83 23.38 6.07 13.69
C ASP A 83 23.99 5.68 15.05
N GLN A 84 23.83 6.53 16.06
CA GLN A 84 24.49 6.37 17.38
C GLN A 84 23.85 5.28 18.24
N TYR A 85 22.51 5.15 18.22
CA TYR A 85 21.81 4.20 19.08
C TYR A 85 21.67 2.84 18.40
N LYS A 86 21.64 1.77 19.20
CA LYS A 86 21.39 0.39 18.71
C LYS A 86 19.90 0.09 18.55
N ASN A 87 19.08 0.67 19.42
CA ASN A 87 17.63 0.51 19.43
C ASN A 87 16.98 1.74 18.77
N CYS A 88 15.76 1.59 18.26
CA CYS A 88 15.02 2.72 17.69
C CYS A 88 14.56 3.66 18.82
N ASP A 89 14.88 4.94 18.73
CA ASP A 89 14.47 5.94 19.71
C ASP A 89 12.97 6.28 19.56
N PRO A 90 12.18 6.41 20.65
CA PRO A 90 10.75 6.70 20.58
C PRO A 90 10.40 7.95 19.76
N GLY A 91 11.27 8.98 19.77
CA GLY A 91 11.08 10.23 19.02
C GLY A 91 11.33 10.15 17.51
N ILE A 92 11.67 8.96 16.99
CA ILE A 92 11.70 8.62 15.56
C ILE A 92 10.97 7.31 15.24
N ALA A 93 10.49 6.57 16.26
CA ALA A 93 9.94 5.24 16.09
C ALA A 93 8.72 5.24 15.15
N GLU A 94 7.78 6.17 15.32
CA GLU A 94 6.60 6.32 14.46
C GLU A 94 6.98 6.46 12.97
N ALA A 95 7.93 7.35 12.69
CA ALA A 95 8.43 7.60 11.34
C ALA A 95 9.12 6.37 10.72
N VAL A 96 9.93 5.65 11.52
CA VAL A 96 10.61 4.42 11.09
C VAL A 96 9.61 3.31 10.79
N HIS A 97 8.62 3.07 11.67
CA HIS A 97 7.61 2.04 11.47
C HIS A 97 6.73 2.37 10.27
N THR A 98 6.28 3.62 10.15
CA THR A 98 5.44 4.07 9.03
C THR A 98 6.14 3.96 7.68
N ILE A 99 7.42 4.30 7.59
CA ILE A 99 8.20 4.14 6.35
C ILE A 99 8.39 2.65 6.00
N ILE A 100 8.67 1.79 6.99
CA ILE A 100 8.81 0.34 6.77
C ILE A 100 7.48 -0.26 6.28
N TRP A 101 6.36 0.11 6.91
CA TRP A 101 5.01 -0.33 6.57
C TRP A 101 4.57 0.14 5.17
N ALA A 102 4.90 1.38 4.79
CA ALA A 102 4.53 1.94 3.49
C ALA A 102 5.45 1.49 2.33
N ALA A 103 6.71 1.12 2.60
CA ALA A 103 7.67 0.73 1.58
C ALA A 103 7.18 -0.35 0.57
N PRO A 104 6.50 -1.45 0.96
CA PRO A 104 5.94 -2.40 -0.01
C PRO A 104 4.64 -1.94 -0.69
N ARG A 105 4.00 -0.88 -0.17
CA ARG A 105 2.73 -0.32 -0.71
C ARG A 105 3.00 0.81 -1.71
N ALA A 106 4.14 1.48 -1.61
CA ALA A 106 4.56 2.60 -2.46
C ALA A 106 5.60 2.19 -3.54
N ASP A 107 5.26 1.25 -4.43
CA ASP A 107 6.17 0.72 -5.48
C ASP A 107 6.70 1.80 -6.45
N GLU A 108 6.01 2.93 -6.59
CA GLU A 108 6.47 4.09 -7.37
C GLU A 108 7.76 4.74 -6.80
N VAL A 109 8.09 4.47 -5.53
CA VAL A 109 9.22 5.04 -4.76
C VAL A 109 10.14 3.93 -4.26
N LYS A 110 10.95 3.38 -5.18
CA LYS A 110 11.87 2.25 -4.94
C LYS A 110 12.95 2.57 -3.89
N GLU A 111 13.21 3.84 -3.66
CA GLU A 111 14.07 4.37 -2.60
C GLU A 111 13.55 4.00 -1.20
N LEU A 112 12.23 3.98 -0.96
CA LEU A 112 11.65 3.57 0.33
C LEU A 112 11.93 2.09 0.63
N GLY A 113 11.91 1.22 -0.39
CA GLY A 113 12.37 -0.16 -0.27
C GLY A 113 13.84 -0.25 0.16
N SER A 114 14.72 0.57 -0.44
CA SER A 114 16.13 0.65 -0.04
C SER A 114 16.33 1.21 1.38
N VAL A 115 15.49 2.16 1.82
CA VAL A 115 15.47 2.68 3.19
C VAL A 115 15.05 1.60 4.18
N ARG A 116 13.93 0.89 3.93
CA ARG A 116 13.48 -0.27 4.70
C ARG A 116 14.57 -1.31 4.86
N ASP A 117 15.26 -1.67 3.78
CA ASP A 117 16.32 -2.68 3.82
C ASP A 117 17.50 -2.22 4.69
N GLN A 118 17.91 -0.96 4.61
CA GLN A 118 18.93 -0.40 5.50
C GLN A 118 18.51 -0.40 6.98
N LEU A 119 17.24 -0.07 7.27
CA LEU A 119 16.67 -0.14 8.62
C LEU A 119 16.64 -1.58 9.14
N GLY A 120 16.34 -2.57 8.29
CA GLY A 120 16.43 -3.99 8.61
C GLY A 120 17.84 -4.49 8.88
N TRP A 121 18.85 -3.94 8.21
CA TRP A 121 20.26 -4.20 8.56
C TRP A 121 20.71 -3.53 9.87
N LYS A 122 20.00 -2.50 10.36
CA LYS A 122 20.30 -1.77 11.60
C LYS A 122 19.62 -2.40 12.82
N TYR A 123 18.30 -2.60 12.75
CA TYR A 123 17.46 -3.04 13.87
C TYR A 123 17.08 -4.53 13.83
N GLY A 124 17.45 -5.24 12.75
CA GLY A 124 17.15 -6.66 12.55
C GLY A 124 15.86 -6.91 11.76
N LYS A 125 15.69 -8.15 11.31
CA LYS A 125 14.54 -8.58 10.49
C LYS A 125 13.23 -8.60 11.28
N GLU A 126 13.27 -9.06 12.53
CA GLU A 126 12.10 -9.12 13.42
C GLU A 126 11.49 -7.74 13.67
N PHE A 127 12.31 -6.68 13.72
CA PHE A 127 11.84 -5.30 13.83
C PHE A 127 11.12 -4.85 12.56
N VAL A 128 11.64 -5.20 11.37
CA VAL A 128 10.98 -4.91 10.09
C VAL A 128 9.67 -5.67 9.97
N LEU A 129 9.62 -6.95 10.37
CA LEU A 129 8.39 -7.75 10.34
C LEU A 129 7.32 -7.17 11.27
N ARG A 130 7.67 -6.90 12.54
CA ARG A 130 6.76 -6.26 13.50
C ARG A 130 6.21 -4.90 13.03
N ALA A 131 7.01 -4.12 12.31
CA ALA A 131 6.60 -2.86 11.71
C ALA A 131 5.72 -3.05 10.44
N LEU A 132 5.96 -4.08 9.63
CA LEU A 132 5.12 -4.42 8.48
C LEU A 132 3.72 -4.88 8.90
N ASP A 133 3.65 -5.67 9.98
CA ASP A 133 2.43 -6.19 10.57
C ASP A 133 1.74 -5.20 11.54
N ASN A 134 2.36 -4.04 11.79
CA ASN A 134 1.92 -3.03 12.78
C ASN A 134 1.66 -3.58 14.20
N THR A 135 2.41 -4.61 14.61
CA THR A 135 2.20 -5.27 15.93
C THR A 135 2.43 -4.38 17.15
N ASP A 136 3.19 -3.29 17.00
CA ASP A 136 3.48 -2.33 18.08
C ASP A 136 2.53 -1.10 18.06
N ASP A 137 1.58 -1.02 17.10
CA ASP A 137 0.68 0.13 16.87
C ASP A 137 1.38 1.51 16.73
N LEU A 138 2.64 1.49 16.28
CA LEU A 138 3.46 2.69 16.05
C LEU A 138 3.35 3.24 14.62
N VAL A 139 2.61 2.62 13.71
CA VAL A 139 2.39 3.17 12.36
C VAL A 139 1.35 4.29 12.42
N ASN A 140 1.59 5.38 11.70
CA ASN A 140 0.66 6.50 11.67
C ASN A 140 -0.71 6.10 11.09
N ALA A 141 -1.76 6.23 11.91
CA ALA A 141 -3.12 5.81 11.55
C ALA A 141 -3.68 6.51 10.30
N ARG A 142 -3.27 7.75 10.01
CA ARG A 142 -3.68 8.46 8.78
C ARG A 142 -3.06 7.81 7.55
N VAL A 143 -1.78 7.46 7.60
CA VAL A 143 -1.12 6.74 6.49
C VAL A 143 -1.77 5.37 6.29
N MET A 144 -2.13 4.67 7.36
CA MET A 144 -2.86 3.39 7.24
C MET A 144 -4.22 3.55 6.56
N SER A 145 -5.07 4.47 7.01
CA SER A 145 -6.40 4.67 6.41
C SER A 145 -6.34 5.17 4.97
N LYS A 146 -5.34 5.98 4.62
CA LYS A 146 -5.17 6.54 3.26
C LYS A 146 -4.59 5.54 2.25
N PHE A 147 -3.83 4.53 2.71
CA PHE A 147 -3.34 3.42 1.87
C PHE A 147 -4.29 2.20 1.82
N GLN A 148 -5.37 2.18 2.61
CA GLN A 148 -6.37 1.12 2.53
C GLN A 148 -7.14 1.20 1.21
N VAL A 149 -7.20 0.06 0.50
CA VAL A 149 -7.99 -0.07 -0.73
C VAL A 149 -9.47 -0.28 -0.35
N SER A 150 -10.14 0.81 0.00
CA SER A 150 -11.59 0.85 0.18
C SER A 150 -12.27 1.54 -1.00
N ALA A 151 -13.53 1.18 -1.27
CA ALA A 151 -14.41 2.01 -2.07
C ALA A 151 -14.65 3.34 -1.31
N PRO A 152 -14.64 4.51 -1.99
CA PRO A 152 -15.12 5.75 -1.40
C PRO A 152 -16.63 5.69 -1.14
N GLU A 153 -17.09 6.34 -0.08
CA GLU A 153 -18.52 6.52 0.21
C GLU A 153 -19.22 7.27 -0.93
N SER A 154 -20.42 6.83 -1.33
CA SER A 154 -21.18 7.44 -2.44
C SER A 154 -21.45 8.94 -2.21
N PHE A 155 -21.65 9.35 -0.96
CA PHE A 155 -21.77 10.77 -0.59
C PHE A 155 -20.52 11.59 -0.93
N LEU A 156 -19.32 11.02 -0.69
CA LEU A 156 -18.04 11.67 -1.03
C LEU A 156 -17.84 11.77 -2.54
N VAL A 157 -18.24 10.72 -3.29
CA VAL A 157 -18.24 10.68 -4.76
C VAL A 157 -19.11 11.80 -5.33
N GLU A 158 -20.36 11.89 -4.90
CA GLU A 158 -21.32 12.91 -5.39
C GLU A 158 -20.87 14.33 -5.04
N ARG A 159 -20.36 14.57 -3.82
CA ARG A 159 -19.79 15.86 -3.43
C ARG A 159 -18.57 16.25 -4.27
N TYR A 160 -17.68 15.30 -4.58
CA TYR A 160 -16.55 15.55 -5.47
C TYR A 160 -17.01 15.90 -6.90
N LEU A 161 -18.05 15.25 -7.42
CA LEU A 161 -18.64 15.61 -8.72
C LEU A 161 -19.25 17.00 -8.69
N GLU A 162 -19.91 17.39 -7.59
CA GLU A 162 -20.51 18.71 -7.45
C GLU A 162 -19.44 19.83 -7.39
N GLU A 163 -18.37 19.61 -6.63
CA GLU A 163 -17.22 20.54 -6.58
C GLU A 163 -16.51 20.65 -7.95
N ILE A 164 -16.37 19.54 -8.69
CA ILE A 164 -15.83 19.55 -10.06
C ILE A 164 -16.78 20.33 -10.99
N ALA A 165 -18.08 20.04 -10.97
CA ALA A 165 -19.08 20.72 -11.80
C ALA A 165 -19.07 22.25 -11.56
N LYS A 166 -19.09 22.67 -10.29
CA LYS A 166 -18.95 24.08 -9.88
C LYS A 166 -17.64 24.71 -10.38
N SER A 167 -16.51 24.00 -10.30
CA SER A 167 -15.20 24.52 -10.73
C SER A 167 -15.05 24.73 -12.24
N TYR A 168 -15.88 24.07 -13.05
CA TYR A 168 -15.88 24.17 -14.52
C TYR A 168 -17.17 24.79 -15.10
N ASP A 169 -18.02 25.40 -14.25
CA ASP A 169 -19.31 26.03 -14.61
C ASP A 169 -20.30 25.08 -15.34
N VAL A 170 -20.21 23.77 -15.02
CA VAL A 170 -21.13 22.75 -15.56
C VAL A 170 -22.39 22.73 -14.70
N ARG A 171 -23.56 22.95 -15.32
CA ARG A 171 -24.86 22.86 -14.65
C ARG A 171 -25.25 21.39 -14.39
N TRP A 172 -24.65 20.81 -13.36
CA TRP A 172 -24.95 19.49 -12.85
C TRP A 172 -25.22 19.55 -11.34
N VAL A 173 -26.18 18.76 -10.85
CA VAL A 173 -26.56 18.70 -9.43
C VAL A 173 -26.88 17.25 -9.10
N SER A 174 -26.21 16.70 -8.09
CA SER A 174 -26.41 15.34 -7.58
C SER A 174 -27.88 15.06 -7.25
N ASP A 175 -28.39 13.89 -7.65
CA ASP A 175 -29.73 13.43 -7.26
C ASP A 175 -29.79 12.91 -5.82
N ILE A 176 -28.65 12.51 -5.24
CA ILE A 176 -28.57 12.02 -3.86
C ILE A 176 -28.63 13.19 -2.88
N LEU A 177 -27.87 14.26 -3.14
CA LEU A 177 -27.87 15.46 -2.27
C LEU A 177 -29.22 16.20 -2.27
N LYS A 178 -30.02 16.09 -3.35
CA LYS A 178 -31.38 16.66 -3.41
C LYS A 178 -32.40 15.97 -2.49
N GLN A 179 -32.13 14.73 -2.03
CA GLN A 179 -33.08 14.02 -1.17
C GLN A 179 -32.96 14.41 0.31
N GLU A 180 -31.80 14.88 0.77
CA GLU A 180 -31.61 15.31 2.16
C GLU A 180 -32.28 16.68 2.44
N ASP A 181 -32.23 17.61 1.48
CA ASP A 181 -32.91 18.92 1.57
C ASP A 181 -34.46 18.82 1.65
N HIS A 182 -35.05 17.65 1.36
CA HIS A 182 -36.50 17.43 1.42
C HIS A 182 -36.95 16.55 2.60
N GLN A 183 -36.07 16.19 3.54
CA GLN A 183 -36.41 15.38 4.73
C GLN A 183 -36.41 16.16 6.05
N THR A 184 -36.43 17.50 6.01
CA THR A 184 -36.49 18.35 7.23
C THR A 184 -37.76 19.20 7.37
N ASP A 185 -38.72 19.10 6.44
CA ASP A 185 -39.91 19.97 6.37
C ASP A 185 -41.26 19.25 6.60
N ASP A 186 -41.29 18.02 7.12
CA ASP A 186 -42.56 17.30 7.42
C ASP A 186 -42.56 16.64 8.81
N ASP A 187 -42.84 17.46 9.84
CA ASP A 187 -43.41 17.15 11.17
C ASP A 187 -43.17 18.36 12.10
N SER A 188 -44.12 18.92 12.86
CA SER A 188 -45.53 18.62 13.04
C SER A 188 -46.22 19.83 13.70
N ASP A 189 -47.35 20.31 13.17
CA ASP A 189 -48.15 21.40 13.77
C ASP A 189 -49.55 20.86 14.09
N GLY A 190 -49.78 20.35 15.31
CA GLY A 190 -51.00 19.55 15.56
C GLY A 190 -51.25 18.97 16.95
N ASN A 191 -51.48 19.83 17.95
CA ASN A 191 -52.42 19.62 19.07
C ASN A 191 -52.34 18.36 19.99
N GLY A 192 -52.31 18.57 21.31
CA GLY A 192 -52.11 17.50 22.30
C GLY A 192 -53.35 16.67 22.71
N GLY A 193 -53.08 15.57 23.42
CA GLY A 193 -54.10 14.72 24.06
C GLY A 193 -53.49 13.60 24.90
N LEU A 194 -53.55 13.71 26.23
CA LEU A 194 -53.19 12.63 27.15
C LEU A 194 -54.15 11.44 27.04
N LYS A 195 -53.61 10.21 26.99
CA LYS A 195 -54.08 9.09 27.84
C LYS A 195 -53.07 7.94 27.93
N GLU A 196 -53.11 7.30 29.10
CA GLU A 196 -52.22 6.22 29.58
C GLU A 196 -52.62 4.81 29.08
N PRO A 197 -51.85 3.75 29.38
CA PRO A 197 -51.67 2.61 28.47
C PRO A 197 -52.63 1.43 28.70
N ALA A 198 -52.59 0.47 27.77
CA ALA A 198 -53.14 -0.88 27.93
C ALA A 198 -52.10 -1.94 27.56
N GLU A 199 -52.11 -3.05 28.29
CA GLU A 199 -51.09 -4.11 28.27
C GLU A 199 -51.32 -5.20 27.20
N ALA A 200 -50.42 -6.19 27.21
CA ALA A 200 -50.52 -7.54 26.63
C ALA A 200 -50.12 -7.71 25.15
N GLN A 201 -49.46 -8.82 24.74
CA GLN A 201 -48.77 -9.89 25.49
C GLN A 201 -47.74 -10.57 24.56
N LEU A 202 -46.70 -11.20 25.11
CA LEU A 202 -45.72 -11.98 24.36
C LEU A 202 -46.21 -13.43 24.17
N GLU A 203 -46.18 -13.97 22.95
CA GLU A 203 -46.38 -15.40 22.69
C GLU A 203 -45.10 -16.09 22.17
N PRO A 204 -44.61 -17.17 22.83
CA PRO A 204 -43.50 -18.00 22.36
C PRO A 204 -43.96 -19.19 21.49
N PRO A 205 -43.05 -19.81 20.70
CA PRO A 205 -43.41 -20.89 19.78
C PRO A 205 -43.63 -22.23 20.50
N LEU A 206 -44.59 -23.03 20.03
CA LEU A 206 -44.91 -24.35 20.57
C LEU A 206 -44.47 -25.49 19.64
N LEU A 207 -43.64 -26.37 20.18
CA LEU A 207 -43.24 -27.67 19.61
C LEU A 207 -44.29 -28.76 19.88
N ALA A 208 -44.52 -29.63 18.89
CA ALA A 208 -44.78 -31.07 19.09
C ALA A 208 -44.37 -31.79 17.78
N ASP A 209 -43.32 -32.62 17.76
CA ASP A 209 -43.32 -34.06 18.11
C ASP A 209 -44.14 -34.89 17.10
N LEU A 210 -43.70 -36.06 16.60
CA LEU A 210 -43.38 -37.23 17.44
C LEU A 210 -42.74 -38.41 16.66
N LEU A 211 -41.73 -39.06 17.28
CA LEU A 211 -41.22 -40.45 17.09
C LEU A 211 -40.54 -40.91 15.77
N GLY A 212 -39.37 -41.58 15.92
CA GLY A 212 -38.89 -42.58 14.94
C GLY A 212 -37.36 -42.78 14.79
N ALA A 213 -36.67 -43.37 15.78
CA ALA A 213 -35.29 -43.87 15.62
C ALA A 213 -35.27 -45.33 15.07
N PRO A 214 -34.13 -45.99 14.73
CA PRO A 214 -32.72 -45.57 14.86
C PRO A 214 -31.74 -45.95 13.70
N ALA A 215 -30.46 -45.56 13.87
CA ALA A 215 -29.22 -46.28 13.50
C ALA A 215 -28.72 -46.46 12.02
N LYS A 216 -27.59 -45.77 11.77
CA LYS A 216 -26.29 -46.28 11.23
C LYS A 216 -26.15 -46.84 9.79
N SER A 217 -25.40 -46.07 8.99
CA SER A 217 -24.16 -46.44 8.26
C SER A 217 -24.18 -47.16 6.89
N SER A 218 -23.06 -46.92 6.16
CA SER A 218 -22.51 -47.57 4.95
C SER A 218 -23.10 -47.29 3.55
N THR A 219 -22.29 -46.56 2.78
CA THR A 219 -22.03 -46.58 1.32
C THR A 219 -21.65 -47.98 0.75
N PRO A 220 -21.43 -48.17 -0.58
CA PRO A 220 -21.87 -47.45 -1.81
C PRO A 220 -22.27 -48.37 -3.01
N ALA A 221 -22.54 -47.74 -4.17
CA ALA A 221 -22.02 -48.09 -5.53
C ALA A 221 -22.96 -48.62 -6.64
N SER A 222 -22.79 -48.01 -7.83
CA SER A 222 -23.13 -48.45 -9.22
C SER A 222 -24.62 -48.50 -9.58
N VAL A 223 -25.08 -48.04 -10.76
CA VAL A 223 -24.74 -48.49 -12.13
C VAL A 223 -25.13 -47.41 -13.19
N GLU A 224 -24.28 -47.23 -14.23
CA GLU A 224 -24.51 -46.47 -15.49
C GLU A 224 -25.19 -47.35 -16.58
N PRO A 225 -25.61 -46.88 -17.80
CA PRO A 225 -25.26 -45.63 -18.53
C PRO A 225 -26.54 -44.89 -19.04
N GLU A 226 -26.64 -44.06 -20.09
CA GLU A 226 -25.71 -43.56 -21.15
C GLU A 226 -26.22 -42.22 -21.73
N ASN A 227 -25.36 -41.45 -22.43
CA ASN A 227 -25.50 -41.05 -23.86
C ASN A 227 -24.57 -39.88 -24.27
N ASN A 228 -23.82 -40.12 -25.33
CA ASN A 228 -22.82 -39.31 -26.01
C ASN A 228 -23.24 -37.87 -26.47
N LYS A 229 -22.33 -36.89 -26.30
CA LYS A 229 -22.02 -35.87 -27.34
C LYS A 229 -20.65 -35.20 -27.12
N GLN A 230 -19.84 -35.17 -28.18
CA GLN A 230 -18.44 -34.69 -28.17
C GLN A 230 -18.30 -33.17 -28.37
N ILE A 231 -17.30 -32.57 -27.72
CA ILE A 231 -16.65 -31.29 -28.09
C ILE A 231 -15.13 -31.49 -27.94
N PRO A 232 -14.29 -31.09 -28.94
CA PRO A 232 -12.86 -31.36 -28.91
C PRO A 232 -12.06 -30.39 -28.01
N SER A 233 -11.05 -30.94 -27.32
CA SER A 233 -10.12 -30.20 -26.45
C SER A 233 -8.99 -29.50 -27.23
N LEU A 234 -8.75 -28.22 -26.94
CA LEU A 234 -7.56 -27.49 -27.40
C LEU A 234 -6.32 -27.83 -26.55
N PRO A 235 -5.11 -27.92 -27.13
CA PRO A 235 -3.89 -28.33 -26.43
C PRO A 235 -3.25 -27.19 -25.62
N SER A 236 -2.52 -27.58 -24.57
CA SER A 236 -1.73 -26.66 -23.74
C SER A 236 -0.48 -26.16 -24.49
N PRO A 237 -0.04 -24.90 -24.32
CA PRO A 237 1.15 -24.38 -24.97
C PRO A 237 2.44 -24.83 -24.25
N THR A 238 3.20 -25.72 -24.88
CA THR A 238 4.59 -26.00 -24.49
C THR A 238 5.49 -24.89 -25.01
N LEU A 239 6.23 -24.21 -24.12
CA LEU A 239 7.24 -23.23 -24.49
C LEU A 239 8.59 -23.91 -24.71
N ASP A 240 8.92 -24.21 -25.97
CA ASP A 240 10.27 -24.62 -26.36
C ASP A 240 11.24 -23.44 -26.26
N LEU A 241 12.30 -23.62 -25.46
CA LEU A 241 13.46 -22.72 -25.42
C LEU A 241 14.58 -23.32 -26.29
N PRO A 242 15.23 -22.54 -27.18
CA PRO A 242 16.31 -23.06 -28.01
C PRO A 242 17.56 -23.42 -27.20
N GLU A 243 18.16 -24.57 -27.51
CA GLU A 243 19.37 -25.07 -26.86
C GLU A 243 20.58 -24.15 -27.13
N ILE A 244 21.35 -23.87 -26.07
CA ILE A 244 22.61 -23.14 -26.15
C ILE A 244 23.75 -24.16 -26.24
N PRO A 245 24.60 -24.16 -27.29
CA PRO A 245 25.65 -25.15 -27.43
C PRO A 245 26.73 -24.98 -26.35
N SER A 246 26.85 -25.98 -25.48
CA SER A 246 27.89 -26.07 -24.46
C SER A 246 29.27 -26.32 -25.11
N ASN A 247 30.16 -25.33 -25.06
CA ASN A 247 31.55 -25.49 -25.50
C ASN A 247 32.53 -25.16 -24.36
N THR A 248 33.01 -26.21 -23.68
CA THR A 248 34.08 -26.14 -22.67
C THR A 248 35.44 -26.51 -23.25
N PRO A 249 36.47 -25.67 -23.15
CA PRO A 249 37.86 -26.08 -23.30
C PRO A 249 38.51 -26.37 -21.94
N VAL A 250 39.17 -27.52 -21.83
CA VAL A 250 40.04 -27.90 -20.68
C VAL A 250 41.52 -27.55 -21.03
N PRO A 251 42.50 -27.89 -20.17
CA PRO A 251 43.25 -26.97 -19.33
C PRO A 251 44.53 -26.39 -19.96
N ARG A 252 45.11 -25.36 -19.33
CA ARG A 252 46.51 -24.97 -19.55
C ARG A 252 47.26 -24.63 -18.25
N LYS A 253 48.40 -25.30 -18.06
CA LYS A 253 49.48 -25.06 -17.07
C LYS A 253 50.77 -25.61 -17.71
N PRO A 254 51.99 -25.23 -17.25
CA PRO A 254 52.32 -24.13 -16.35
C PRO A 254 53.37 -23.16 -16.95
N THR A 255 53.46 -21.94 -16.40
CA THR A 255 54.72 -21.19 -16.35
C THR A 255 54.89 -20.59 -14.96
N SER A 256 56.12 -20.64 -14.46
CA SER A 256 56.51 -20.31 -13.10
C SER A 256 57.12 -18.91 -12.99
N ALA A 257 56.75 -18.14 -11.95
CA ALA A 257 57.70 -17.29 -11.22
C ALA A 257 57.10 -16.77 -9.90
N SER A 258 57.77 -17.15 -8.81
CA SER A 258 57.96 -16.43 -7.54
C SER A 258 56.82 -15.61 -6.90
N ALA A 259 56.33 -16.14 -5.78
CA ALA A 259 55.94 -15.29 -4.65
C ALA A 259 57.21 -14.71 -3.99
N ALA A 260 57.17 -13.44 -3.59
CA ALA A 260 58.18 -12.81 -2.74
C ALA A 260 57.50 -11.78 -1.82
N ASN A 261 58.01 -11.65 -0.60
CA ASN A 261 57.40 -10.90 0.50
C ASN A 261 57.42 -9.37 0.27
N ASN A 262 56.29 -8.68 0.48
CA ASN A 262 56.29 -7.24 0.74
C ASN A 262 56.49 -6.97 2.25
N SER A 263 57.72 -7.13 2.73
CA SER A 263 58.15 -6.62 4.04
C SER A 263 58.44 -5.11 4.03
N ASP A 264 58.69 -4.55 2.84
CA ASP A 264 59.41 -3.27 2.70
C ASP A 264 58.47 -2.05 2.65
N ASP A 265 57.17 -2.25 2.44
CA ASP A 265 56.16 -1.18 2.45
C ASP A 265 55.97 -0.56 3.85
N PHE A 266 56.20 -1.33 4.92
CA PHE A 266 55.96 -0.87 6.29
C PHE A 266 57.03 0.12 6.77
N ASP A 267 58.30 -0.13 6.42
CA ASP A 267 59.41 0.80 6.70
C ASP A 267 59.33 2.07 5.85
N ALA A 268 58.88 1.95 4.59
CA ALA A 268 58.61 3.09 3.72
C ALA A 268 57.52 4.01 4.29
N LEU A 269 56.49 3.44 4.94
CA LEU A 269 55.45 4.19 5.63
C LEU A 269 55.95 4.81 6.94
N ALA A 270 56.70 4.09 7.78
CA ALA A 270 57.23 4.59 9.04
C ALA A 270 58.11 5.84 8.82
N LYS A 271 59.03 5.79 7.86
CA LYS A 271 59.95 6.88 7.51
C LYS A 271 59.23 8.12 6.97
N ARG A 272 58.09 7.93 6.30
CA ARG A 272 57.21 9.01 5.81
C ARG A 272 56.41 9.67 6.93
N LEU A 273 56.15 8.94 8.02
CA LEU A 273 55.39 9.41 9.19
C LEU A 273 56.29 10.23 10.13
N GLU A 274 57.56 9.86 10.30
CA GLU A 274 58.56 10.68 11.01
C GLU A 274 58.80 12.03 10.33
N ALA A 275 58.86 12.05 8.99
CA ALA A 275 59.05 13.28 8.21
C ALA A 275 57.92 14.31 8.41
N LEU A 276 56.72 13.89 8.82
CA LEU A 276 55.60 14.78 9.11
C LEU A 276 55.57 15.30 10.56
N LYS A 277 56.30 14.68 11.49
CA LYS A 277 56.38 15.09 12.90
C LYS A 277 57.41 16.19 13.17
N ARG A 278 58.19 16.59 12.18
CA ARG A 278 59.33 17.52 12.31
C ARG A 278 59.10 18.86 11.58
N LYS A 279 57.86 19.33 11.52
CA LYS A 279 57.47 20.60 10.93
C LYS A 279 56.40 21.29 11.78
#